data_AF-A0A814M424-F1
#
_entry.id   AF-A0A814M424-F1
#
_cell.length_a   1.000
_cell.length_b   1.000
_cell.length_c   1.000
_cell.angle_alpha   90.00
_cell.angle_beta   90.00
_cell.angle_gamma   90.00
#
_symmetry.space_group_name_H-M   'P 1'
#
loop_
_entity.id
_entity.type
_entity.pdbx_description
1 polymer ?
#
loop_
_entity_poly.entity_id
_entity_poly.type
_entity_poly.pdbx_seq_one_letter_code
_entity_poly.pdbx_strand_id
1 'polypeptide(L)' 'MTIFNYVIVGGGPAGLSARYGWNAHHETKYLLVDSGDGLSERVKSNDKTHIGSIGGAGLCSDGYFLFYPVGNGLWLLDQ' A
#
# COMPACT_ATOMS: atom_id res chain seq x y z
N MET A 1 12.21 -21.56 -15.52
CA MET A 1 12.18 -20.09 -15.57
C MET A 1 10.74 -19.63 -15.49
N THR A 2 10.39 -18.80 -14.52
CA THR A 2 9.02 -18.29 -14.37
C THR A 2 8.88 -16.99 -15.16
N ILE A 3 7.85 -16.90 -16.00
CA ILE A 3 7.54 -15.70 -16.79
C ILE A 3 6.34 -15.00 -16.15
N PHE A 4 6.46 -13.69 -15.92
CA PHE A 4 5.41 -12.82 -15.42
C PHE A 4 4.95 -11.87 -16.52
N ASN A 5 3.66 -11.56 -16.56
CA ASN A 5 3.08 -10.58 -17.49
C ASN A 5 3.34 -9.14 -17.01
N TYR A 6 3.32 -8.94 -15.70
CA TYR A 6 3.46 -7.62 -15.09
C TYR A 6 4.37 -7.66 -13.86
N VAL A 7 5.03 -6.53 -13.60
CA VAL A 7 5.78 -6.30 -12.37
C VAL A 7 5.13 -5.12 -11.64
N ILE A 8 4.82 -5.32 -10.37
CA ILE A 8 4.30 -4.30 -9.45
C ILE A 8 5.44 -3.92 -8.54
N VAL A 9 5.85 -2.66 -8.57
CA VAL A 9 6.90 -2.12 -7.69
C VAL A 9 6.23 -1.32 -6.57
N GLY A 10 6.44 -1.78 -5.34
CA GLY A 10 5.82 -1.25 -4.13
C GLY A 10 4.57 -2.02 -3.73
N GLY A 11 4.60 -2.63 -2.55
CA GLY A 11 3.51 -3.33 -1.89
C GLY A 11 2.68 -2.44 -0.97
N GLY A 12 2.65 -1.13 -1.21
CA GLY A 12 1.75 -0.20 -0.53
C GLY A 12 0.30 -0.29 -1.02
N PRO A 13 -0.60 0.61 -0.56
CA PRO A 13 -2.01 0.58 -0.92
C PRO A 13 -2.26 0.53 -2.43
N ALA A 14 -1.56 1.36 -3.22
CA ALA A 14 -1.71 1.37 -4.68
C ALA A 14 -1.32 0.04 -5.34
N GLY A 15 -0.16 -0.52 -4.99
CA GLY A 15 0.32 -1.78 -5.58
C GLY A 15 -0.53 -2.99 -5.16
N LEU A 16 -0.97 -3.04 -3.90
CA LEU A 16 -1.88 -4.08 -3.41
C LEU A 16 -3.28 -3.97 -4.03
N SER A 17 -3.80 -2.76 -4.24
CA SER A 17 -5.07 -2.54 -4.94
C SER A 17 -4.97 -2.93 -6.43
N ALA A 18 -3.87 -2.59 -7.11
CA ALA A 18 -3.64 -3.02 -8.48
C ALA A 18 -3.63 -4.55 -8.60
N ARG A 19 -2.91 -5.22 -7.70
CA ARG A 19 -2.92 -6.69 -7.57
C ARG A 19 -4.33 -7.24 -7.38
N TYR A 20 -5.10 -6.65 -6.45
CA TYR A 20 -6.45 -7.09 -6.15
C TYR A 20 -7.37 -6.97 -7.38
N GLY A 21 -7.31 -5.84 -8.09
CA GLY A 21 -8.07 -5.63 -9.33
C GLY A 21 -7.71 -6.64 -10.43
N TRP A 22 -6.43 -6.97 -10.60
CA TRP A 22 -6.00 -7.95 -11.61
C TRP A 22 -6.33 -9.40 -11.27
N ASN A 23 -6.35 -9.77 -9.98
CA ASN A 23 -6.78 -11.12 -9.58
C ASN A 23 -8.25 -11.41 -9.96
N ALA A 24 -9.08 -10.38 -10.18
CA ALA A 24 -10.44 -10.56 -10.69
C ALA A 24 -10.47 -11.04 -12.16
N HIS A 25 -9.35 -10.97 -12.88
CA HIS A 25 -9.19 -11.42 -14.26
C HIS A 25 -8.22 -12.62 -14.28
N HIS A 26 -8.78 -13.82 -14.17
CA HIS A 26 -8.21 -15.12 -13.76
C HIS A 26 -6.95 -15.68 -14.47
N GLU A 27 -6.21 -14.94 -15.31
CA GLU A 27 -5.11 -15.50 -16.11
C GLU A 27 -3.77 -14.74 -16.00
N THR A 28 -3.68 -13.74 -15.14
CA THR A 28 -2.52 -12.85 -15.12
C THR A 28 -1.47 -13.27 -14.07
N LYS A 29 -0.25 -13.60 -14.51
CA LYS A 29 0.89 -13.80 -13.61
C LYS A 29 1.59 -12.46 -13.37
N TYR A 30 1.78 -12.10 -12.11
CA TYR A 30 2.50 -10.88 -11.73
C TYR A 30 3.60 -11.17 -10.72
N LEU A 31 4.59 -10.30 -10.71
CA LEU A 31 5.63 -10.24 -9.68
C LEU A 31 5.44 -8.95 -8.89
N LEU A 32 5.16 -9.05 -7.59
CA LEU A 32 5.17 -7.89 -6.69
C LEU A 32 6.52 -7.84 -5.98
N VAL A 33 7.20 -6.70 -6.11
CA VAL A 33 8.49 -6.44 -5.47
C VAL A 33 8.35 -5.23 -4.56
N ASP A 34 8.80 -5.38 -3.32
CA ASP A 34 8.90 -4.29 -2.35
C ASP A 34 10.32 -4.28 -1.77
N SER A 35 10.79 -3.11 -1.35
CA SER A 35 12.15 -2.94 -0.83
C SER A 35 12.31 -3.39 0.62
N GLY A 36 11.20 -3.54 1.36
CA GLY A 36 11.24 -3.80 2.79
C GLY A 36 10.80 -5.19 3.18
N ASP A 37 10.79 -5.39 4.49
CA ASP A 37 10.54 -6.68 5.11
C ASP A 37 9.14 -7.22 4.82
N GLY A 38 9.01 -8.54 4.90
CA GLY A 38 7.70 -9.20 4.93
C GLY A 38 6.87 -8.72 6.12
N LEU A 39 5.54 -8.83 6.00
CA LEU A 39 4.60 -8.37 7.03
C LEU A 39 4.91 -8.95 8.43
N SER A 40 5.31 -10.22 8.49
CA SER A 40 5.66 -10.95 9.71
C SER A 40 7.02 -10.57 10.31
N GLU A 41 7.91 -9.98 9.51
CA GLU A 41 9.28 -9.65 9.89
C GLU A 41 9.43 -8.16 10.26
N ARG A 42 8.38 -7.37 10.01
CA ARG A 42 8.35 -5.94 10.27
C ARG A 42 8.44 -5.64 11.77
N VAL A 43 9.57 -5.06 12.18
CA VAL A 43 9.78 -4.59 13.55
C VAL A 43 9.18 -3.19 13.71
N LYS A 44 8.13 -3.07 14.52
CA LYS A 44 7.44 -1.79 14.82
C LYS A 44 8.34 -0.70 15.40
N SER A 45 9.42 -1.05 16.09
CA SER A 45 10.33 -0.09 16.72
C SER A 45 11.41 0.47 15.80
N ASN A 46 11.48 0.04 14.53
CA ASN A 46 12.50 0.50 13.60
C ASN A 46 11.90 1.48 12.58
N ASP A 47 12.19 2.77 12.69
CA ASP A 47 11.58 3.83 11.86
C ASP A 47 11.71 3.58 10.34
N LYS A 48 12.77 2.90 9.90
CA LYS A 48 13.01 2.61 8.47
C LYS A 48 12.03 1.59 7.88
N THR A 49 11.42 0.74 8.70
CA THR A 49 10.47 -0.29 8.24
C THR A 49 9.05 0.26 8.09
N HIS A 50 8.81 1.54 8.44
CA HIS A 50 7.44 2.03 8.54
C HIS A 50 6.79 2.35 7.19
N ILE A 51 7.59 2.79 6.22
CA ILE A 51 7.10 3.29 4.92
C ILE A 51 7.45 2.33 3.78
N GLY A 52 8.63 1.72 3.83
CA GLY A 52 9.22 0.99 2.71
C GLY A 52 9.00 -0.52 2.71
N SER A 53 7.93 -1.01 3.35
CA SER A 53 7.59 -2.44 3.47
C SER A 53 6.21 -2.73 2.90
N ILE A 54 5.82 -4.01 2.82
CA ILE A 54 4.44 -4.43 2.50
C ILE A 54 3.42 -3.66 3.36
N GLY A 55 2.36 -3.17 2.72
CA GLY A 55 1.34 -2.30 3.29
C GLY A 55 1.70 -0.80 3.26
N GLY A 56 2.97 -0.46 3.02
CA GLY A 56 3.48 0.90 2.88
C GLY A 56 3.16 1.79 4.09
N ALA A 57 3.05 3.10 3.82
CA ALA A 57 2.68 4.10 4.82
C ALA A 57 1.27 3.93 5.40
N GLY A 58 0.37 3.25 4.69
CA GLY A 58 -1.00 3.02 5.16
C GLY A 58 -1.10 2.00 6.30
N LEU A 59 -0.13 1.09 6.43
CA LEU A 59 -0.22 -0.05 7.34
C LEU A 59 -0.19 0.32 8.83
N CYS A 60 0.51 1.38 9.21
CA CYS A 60 0.56 1.90 10.58
C CYS A 60 -0.23 3.20 10.74
N SER A 61 -1.16 3.48 9.82
CA SER A 61 -2.11 4.57 9.95
C SER A 61 -3.37 4.13 10.70
N ASP A 62 -4.27 5.08 10.98
CA ASP A 62 -5.65 4.82 11.41
C ASP A 62 -6.55 4.27 10.28
N GLY A 63 -6.01 4.15 9.05
CA GLY A 63 -6.72 3.64 7.89
C GLY A 63 -7.73 4.63 7.30
N TYR A 64 -7.58 5.93 7.55
CA TYR A 64 -8.54 6.91 7.08
C TYR A 64 -8.43 7.11 5.57
N PHE A 65 -9.57 7.00 4.90
CA PHE A 65 -9.71 7.31 3.49
C PHE A 65 -10.23 8.72 3.32
N LEU A 66 -9.43 9.57 2.69
CA LEU A 66 -9.80 10.93 2.33
C LEU A 66 -10.39 10.92 0.91
N PHE A 67 -11.71 11.09 0.82
CA PHE A 67 -12.41 11.26 -0.45
C PHE A 67 -12.72 12.73 -0.70
N TYR A 68 -12.63 13.15 -1.95
CA TYR A 68 -13.05 14.50 -2.32
C TYR A 68 -14.58 14.63 -2.27
N PRO A 69 -15.14 15.73 -1.74
CA PRO A 69 -14.44 16.83 -1.09
C PRO A 69 -13.99 16.45 0.32
N VAL A 70 -12.70 16.60 0.59
CA VAL A 70 -12.13 16.38 1.92
C VAL A 70 -12.53 17.55 2.82
N GLY A 71 -12.71 17.29 4.12
CA GLY A 71 -13.18 18.25 5.13
C GLY A 71 -12.23 19.42 5.44
N ASN A 72 -11.71 20.10 4.42
CA ASN A 72 -10.86 21.29 4.54
C ASN A 72 -11.56 22.43 5.31
N GLY A 73 -12.90 22.40 5.41
CA GLY A 73 -13.70 23.37 6.17
C GLY A 73 -13.93 23.04 7.65
N LEU A 74 -13.55 21.86 8.13
CA LEU A 74 -13.73 21.48 9.55
C LEU A 74 -12.74 22.20 10.48
N TRP A 75 -11.60 22.66 9.94
CA TRP A 75 -10.57 23.40 10.68
C TRP A 75 -10.83 24.91 10.78
N LEU A 76 -12.00 25.39 10.34
CA LEU A 76 -12.41 26.79 10.44
C LEU A 76 -13.33 27.08 11.65
N LEU A 77 -13.57 26.10 12.51
CA LEU A 77 -14.19 26.33 13.82
C LEU A 77 -13.17 27.06 14.71
N ASP A 78 -13.47 28.33 15.03
CA ASP A 78 -12.70 29.31 15.82
C ASP A 78 -11.81 30.31 15.04
N GLN A 79 -12.38 31.03 14.07
CA GLN A 79 -12.01 32.42 13.80
C GLN A 79 -13.12 33.38 14.21
#